data_AF-A0A227KST6-F1
#
_entry.id   AF-A0A227KST6-F1
#
_cell.length_a   1.000
_cell.length_b   1.000
_cell.length_c   1.000
_cell.angle_alpha   90.00
_cell.angle_beta   90.00
_cell.angle_gamma   90.00
#
_symmetry.space_group_name_H-M   'P 1'
#
loop_
_entity.id
_entity.type
_entity.pdbx_description
1 polymer ?
#
loop_
_entity_poly.entity_id
_entity_poly.type
_entity_poly.pdbx_seq_one_letter_code
_entity_poly.pdbx_strand_id
1 'polypeptide(L)'
;MGRYPDQSKAFLQRTDKETDDLRVEDFPLELFTPLKVFKQNLAKNFGLKVKDVEENLEALNFRKRKNPPSVRLFLPYMIQNQTLVASKDSLFYGFQDSIKKDLTIEQFSIVSGFVDQEYFYKLQEINKLKKEQKLLIGKKKYLEERAVAKRSLLESLSRQYELLTGQTVELNNSTEFLSTAEEIVSRKEPLLTSIEDEAQRSIKELNDIDRKINLENAEIRDRQQKINDIEKTKLIPKKIEENFAPAKVSGQDYPVYKSKCPFCSNVTDGVLRQANKLAEAIAYLNQELSSIPALEDSFDKELHELKEELIEHRKKLKILQSEKQKILAVSDNLRKNYSLNDQAYRLLFKLQIVSEELENNGEDFKKSLKELTNQIKKLEEELISNYPLEKEMEKASEYISDQINEIANKLDFEESYKPLNFKFDLKKFELLTKVQDERVQVRQMGSGANWLYCHLSLFMAFTRFFSYHIKSALIPPILFLDQPSQVYFPSSDEKSNFEGIQEEENPNTKVQDSEVKENRRKDDLEEVKNFFNQIVIFNKNTLKFTGYEPQIIITEHADHLELNACNFESLVRARWREPGLGLVDLRANEDVVLNPTGDGNVESKNIPENPSEK
;
A
#
# COMPACT_ATOMS: atom_id res chain seq x y z
N MET A 1 15.58 -18.51 -2.39
CA MET A 1 14.14 -18.73 -2.65
C MET A 1 14.00 -19.95 -3.56
N GLY A 2 12.94 -20.74 -3.44
CA GLY A 2 12.71 -21.92 -4.28
C GLY A 2 11.24 -22.07 -4.66
N ARG A 3 10.95 -22.76 -5.76
CA ARG A 3 9.58 -23.05 -6.21
C ARG A 3 9.42 -24.55 -6.44
N TYR A 4 8.33 -25.13 -5.96
CA TYR A 4 8.07 -26.54 -6.16
C TYR A 4 7.70 -26.82 -7.64
N PRO A 5 8.03 -27.98 -8.22
CA PRO A 5 7.79 -28.28 -9.63
C PRO A 5 6.31 -28.12 -10.06
N ASP A 6 5.37 -28.51 -9.21
CA ASP A 6 3.93 -28.38 -9.43
C ASP A 6 3.39 -26.93 -9.31
N GLN A 7 4.29 -25.99 -9.03
CA GLN A 7 4.02 -24.56 -8.84
C GLN A 7 3.04 -24.19 -7.70
N SER A 8 2.59 -25.15 -6.90
CA SER A 8 1.59 -24.94 -5.84
C SER A 8 2.20 -24.38 -4.55
N LYS A 9 3.47 -24.70 -4.30
CA LYS A 9 4.23 -24.29 -3.12
C LYS A 9 5.52 -23.56 -3.46
N ALA A 10 6.00 -22.76 -2.51
CA ALA A 10 7.25 -22.03 -2.63
C ALA A 10 7.99 -21.95 -1.29
N PHE A 11 9.31 -21.81 -1.40
CA PHE A 11 10.25 -21.79 -0.30
C PHE A 11 10.87 -20.41 -0.16
N LEU A 12 10.91 -19.91 1.08
CA LEU A 12 11.52 -18.64 1.43
C LEU A 12 12.33 -18.80 2.72
N GLN A 13 13.64 -18.64 2.61
CA GLN A 13 14.54 -18.61 3.76
C GLN A 13 15.51 -17.43 3.58
N ARG A 14 15.82 -16.77 4.70
CA ARG A 14 16.89 -15.76 4.79
C ARG A 14 18.10 -16.42 5.43
N THR A 15 19.24 -16.32 4.78
CA THR A 15 20.54 -16.82 5.23
C THR A 15 21.52 -15.65 5.30
N ASP A 16 22.38 -15.65 6.32
CA ASP A 16 23.46 -14.65 6.44
C ASP A 16 24.78 -15.15 5.83
N LYS A 17 24.78 -16.38 5.33
CA LYS A 17 25.91 -16.99 4.61
C LYS A 17 25.63 -16.94 3.11
N GLU A 18 26.58 -16.40 2.35
CA GLU A 18 26.65 -16.63 0.91
C GLU A 18 27.02 -18.09 0.67
N THR A 19 26.20 -18.79 -0.08
CA THR A 19 26.46 -20.15 -0.57
C THR A 19 26.65 -20.04 -2.07
N ASP A 20 27.85 -20.35 -2.54
CA ASP A 20 28.21 -20.19 -3.95
C ASP A 20 27.45 -21.15 -4.88
N ASP A 21 27.05 -22.33 -4.38
CA ASP A 21 26.29 -23.34 -5.12
C ASP A 21 25.07 -23.79 -4.32
N LEU A 22 23.89 -23.33 -4.70
CA LEU A 22 22.63 -23.84 -4.17
C LEU A 22 22.28 -25.18 -4.84
N ARG A 23 22.08 -26.22 -4.04
CA ARG A 23 21.64 -27.55 -4.47
C ARG A 23 20.19 -27.79 -4.07
N VAL A 24 19.57 -28.80 -4.67
CA VAL A 24 18.20 -29.20 -4.32
C VAL A 24 18.10 -29.58 -2.84
N GLU A 25 19.16 -30.15 -2.26
CA GLU A 25 19.20 -30.51 -0.83
C GLU A 25 19.11 -29.29 0.11
N ASP A 26 19.49 -28.09 -0.35
CA ASP A 26 19.41 -26.85 0.43
C ASP A 26 17.97 -26.33 0.57
N PHE A 27 17.00 -26.97 -0.10
CA PHE A 27 15.58 -26.65 -0.05
C PHE A 27 14.80 -27.75 0.66
N PRO A 28 14.83 -27.84 2.00
CA PRO A 28 14.12 -28.87 2.74
C PRO A 28 12.61 -28.79 2.45
N LEU A 29 12.04 -29.92 2.02
CA LEU A 29 10.65 -30.05 1.57
C LEU A 29 9.63 -29.55 2.59
N GLU A 30 9.95 -29.67 3.88
CA GLU A 30 9.11 -29.26 5.01
C GLU A 30 8.89 -27.74 5.09
N LEU A 31 9.82 -26.95 4.55
CA LEU A 31 9.76 -25.48 4.58
C LEU A 31 9.03 -24.87 3.37
N PHE A 32 8.51 -25.70 2.46
CA PHE A 32 7.68 -25.23 1.35
C PHE A 32 6.28 -24.86 1.82
N THR A 33 5.90 -23.62 1.59
CA THR A 33 4.58 -23.09 1.99
C THR A 33 3.66 -22.92 0.78
N PRO A 34 2.32 -22.98 0.97
CA PRO A 34 1.38 -22.65 -0.09
C PRO A 34 1.64 -21.24 -0.66
N LEU A 35 1.47 -21.08 -1.98
CA LEU A 35 1.86 -19.86 -2.70
C LEU A 35 1.20 -18.57 -2.17
N LYS A 36 0.01 -18.65 -1.58
CA LYS A 36 -0.66 -17.52 -0.92
C LYS A 36 0.12 -17.03 0.31
N VAL A 37 0.59 -17.96 1.14
CA VAL A 37 1.39 -17.68 2.34
C VAL A 37 2.77 -17.16 1.94
N PHE A 38 3.40 -17.80 0.95
CA PHE A 38 4.67 -17.34 0.39
C PHE A 38 4.61 -15.88 -0.06
N LYS A 39 3.59 -15.48 -0.84
CA LYS A 39 3.44 -14.10 -1.31
C LYS A 39 3.34 -13.07 -0.17
N GLN A 40 2.63 -13.43 0.91
CA GLN A 40 2.51 -12.58 2.09
C GLN A 40 3.84 -12.46 2.84
N ASN A 41 4.56 -13.57 3.00
CA ASN A 41 5.87 -13.57 3.66
C ASN A 41 6.94 -12.85 2.82
N LEU A 42 6.87 -12.98 1.50
CA LEU A 42 7.79 -12.29 0.59
C LEU A 42 7.68 -10.77 0.74
N ALA A 43 6.45 -10.22 0.71
CA ALA A 43 6.21 -8.79 0.90
C ALA A 43 6.79 -8.29 2.25
N LYS A 44 6.58 -9.04 3.32
CA LYS A 44 7.09 -8.70 4.65
C LYS A 44 8.60 -8.75 4.76
N ASN A 45 9.25 -9.73 4.13
CA ASN A 45 10.72 -9.82 4.15
C ASN A 45 11.39 -8.61 3.49
N PHE A 46 10.71 -7.97 2.52
CA PHE A 46 11.15 -6.70 1.94
C PHE A 46 10.71 -5.46 2.74
N GLY A 47 10.04 -5.63 3.88
CA GLY A 47 9.58 -4.54 4.74
C GLY A 47 8.25 -3.91 4.32
N LEU A 48 7.50 -4.51 3.37
CA LEU A 48 6.23 -3.98 2.92
C LEU A 48 5.11 -4.25 3.95
N LYS A 49 4.88 -3.28 4.84
CA LYS A 49 3.85 -3.34 5.89
C LYS A 49 2.51 -2.69 5.50
N VAL A 50 2.51 -1.88 4.45
CA VAL A 50 1.31 -1.16 4.00
C VAL A 50 0.30 -2.13 3.38
N LYS A 51 -0.90 -2.19 3.94
CA LYS A 51 -2.02 -3.05 3.51
C LYS A 51 -3.19 -2.27 2.93
N ASP A 52 -3.39 -1.02 3.38
CA ASP A 52 -4.46 -0.17 2.90
C ASP A 52 -3.91 1.17 2.47
N VAL A 53 -4.10 1.47 1.18
CA VAL A 53 -3.68 2.71 0.52
C VAL A 53 -4.89 3.61 0.21
N GLU A 54 -6.08 3.23 0.68
CA GLU A 54 -7.27 4.03 0.46
C GLU A 54 -7.20 5.31 1.28
N GLU A 55 -7.25 6.45 0.60
CA GLU A 55 -7.21 7.76 1.22
C GLU A 55 -8.60 8.17 1.72
N ASN A 56 -9.65 7.76 1.00
CA ASN A 56 -11.02 8.13 1.27
C ASN A 56 -11.93 6.89 1.20
N LEU A 57 -12.28 6.37 2.37
CA LEU A 57 -13.13 5.18 2.51
C LEU A 57 -14.50 5.33 1.83
N GLU A 58 -14.97 6.54 1.57
CA GLU A 58 -16.28 6.77 0.94
C GLU A 58 -16.25 6.67 -0.57
N ALA A 59 -15.06 6.86 -1.17
CA ALA A 59 -14.89 6.58 -2.59
C ALA A 59 -15.25 5.11 -2.89
N LEU A 60 -15.14 4.21 -1.89
CA LEU A 60 -15.53 2.80 -2.00
C LEU A 60 -17.03 2.60 -2.31
N ASN A 61 -17.88 3.60 -2.09
CA ASN A 61 -19.29 3.55 -2.49
C ASN A 61 -19.48 3.65 -4.02
N PHE A 62 -18.50 4.23 -4.72
CA PHE A 62 -18.59 4.51 -6.16
C PHE A 62 -17.53 3.78 -7.00
N ARG A 63 -16.43 3.34 -6.37
CA ARG A 63 -15.34 2.60 -7.02
C ARG A 63 -14.87 1.42 -6.18
N LYS A 64 -14.22 0.45 -6.82
CA LYS A 64 -13.55 -0.63 -6.11
C LYS A 64 -12.36 -0.10 -5.30
N ARG A 65 -12.04 -0.78 -4.21
CA ARG A 65 -10.87 -0.49 -3.36
C ARG A 65 -9.58 -0.59 -4.19
N LYS A 66 -8.64 0.32 -3.95
CA LYS A 66 -7.30 0.26 -4.56
C LYS A 66 -6.60 -1.04 -4.18
N ASN A 67 -5.80 -1.58 -5.10
CA ASN A 67 -5.02 -2.78 -4.82
C ASN A 67 -3.93 -2.46 -3.79
N PRO A 68 -3.76 -3.32 -2.77
CA PRO A 68 -2.66 -3.15 -1.82
C PRO A 68 -1.32 -3.27 -2.55
N PRO A 69 -0.27 -2.62 -2.04
CA PRO A 69 1.03 -2.71 -2.65
C PRO A 69 1.53 -4.15 -2.58
N SER A 70 2.35 -4.53 -3.56
CA SER A 70 2.95 -5.87 -3.62
C SER A 70 4.35 -5.78 -4.21
N VAL A 71 5.13 -6.84 -4.03
CA VAL A 71 6.49 -6.98 -4.58
C VAL A 71 6.53 -6.82 -6.11
N ARG A 72 5.40 -6.97 -6.81
CA ARG A 72 5.30 -6.69 -8.25
C ARG A 72 5.59 -5.23 -8.62
N LEU A 73 5.45 -4.30 -7.68
CA LEU A 73 5.80 -2.89 -7.86
C LEU A 73 7.30 -2.66 -8.01
N PHE A 74 8.14 -3.65 -7.70
CA PHE A 74 9.59 -3.52 -7.82
C PHE A 74 10.04 -3.73 -9.27
N LEU A 75 9.32 -4.57 -10.01
CA LEU A 75 9.67 -4.99 -11.38
C LEU A 75 9.87 -3.82 -12.37
N PRO A 76 9.02 -2.75 -12.36
CA PRO A 76 9.22 -1.60 -13.24
C PRO A 76 10.60 -0.95 -13.11
N TYR A 77 11.22 -1.01 -11.94
CA TYR A 77 12.53 -0.41 -11.65
C TYR A 77 13.69 -1.37 -11.83
N MET A 78 13.43 -2.67 -11.79
CA MET A 78 14.45 -3.72 -11.77
C MET A 78 14.64 -4.41 -13.12
N ILE A 79 13.66 -4.35 -14.03
CA ILE A 79 13.69 -5.13 -15.27
C ILE A 79 13.64 -4.21 -16.48
N GLN A 80 14.58 -4.42 -17.39
CA GLN A 80 14.61 -3.86 -18.72
C GLN A 80 14.75 -5.00 -19.73
N ASN A 81 13.63 -5.39 -20.36
CA ASN A 81 13.67 -6.42 -21.38
C ASN A 81 14.14 -5.86 -22.73
N GLN A 82 14.50 -6.74 -23.66
CA GLN A 82 15.05 -6.38 -24.97
C GLN A 82 14.20 -5.34 -25.73
N THR A 83 12.87 -5.56 -25.80
CA THR A 83 11.96 -4.65 -26.51
C THR A 83 11.83 -3.28 -25.81
N LEU A 84 11.93 -3.24 -24.49
CA LEU A 84 11.79 -2.04 -23.68
C LEU A 84 13.03 -1.16 -23.78
N VAL A 85 14.23 -1.74 -23.72
CA VAL A 85 15.50 -1.01 -23.85
C VAL A 85 15.60 -0.29 -25.20
N ALA A 86 15.06 -0.91 -26.25
CA ALA A 86 14.98 -0.32 -27.60
C ALA A 86 13.72 0.54 -27.83
N SER A 87 12.84 0.69 -26.85
CA SER A 87 11.56 1.39 -27.02
C SER A 87 11.72 2.90 -26.84
N LYS A 88 11.18 3.66 -27.78
CA LYS A 88 11.03 5.12 -27.64
C LYS A 88 9.80 5.54 -26.83
N ASP A 89 8.80 4.64 -26.72
CA ASP A 89 7.46 4.99 -26.25
C ASP A 89 7.23 4.65 -24.76
N SER A 90 7.94 3.65 -24.22
CA SER A 90 7.76 3.20 -22.83
C SER A 90 9.11 3.11 -22.14
N LEU A 91 9.29 3.85 -21.04
CA LEU A 91 10.50 3.79 -20.22
C LEU A 91 10.49 2.60 -19.24
N PHE A 92 9.36 2.36 -18.59
CA PHE A 92 9.25 1.40 -17.49
C PHE A 92 8.55 0.11 -17.91
N TYR A 93 8.97 -1.00 -17.29
CA TYR A 93 8.36 -2.30 -17.54
C TYR A 93 6.90 -2.32 -17.08
N GLY A 94 6.00 -2.72 -17.97
CA GLY A 94 4.56 -2.85 -17.69
C GLY A 94 3.75 -1.55 -17.82
N PHE A 95 4.34 -0.43 -18.24
CA PHE A 95 3.63 0.86 -18.37
C PHE A 95 2.67 0.95 -19.57
N GLN A 96 2.67 -0.05 -20.44
CA GLN A 96 1.64 -0.22 -21.47
C GLN A 96 0.25 -0.48 -20.85
N ASP A 97 0.21 -1.00 -19.63
CA ASP A 97 -1.00 -1.18 -18.83
C ASP A 97 -1.20 0.05 -17.94
N SER A 98 -2.24 0.83 -18.22
CA SER A 98 -2.54 2.08 -17.50
C SER A 98 -2.72 1.83 -16.00
N ILE A 99 -3.29 0.69 -15.60
CA ILE A 99 -3.51 0.35 -14.20
C ILE A 99 -2.17 0.15 -13.49
N LYS A 100 -1.22 -0.56 -14.13
CA LYS A 100 0.12 -0.76 -13.56
C LYS A 100 0.91 0.54 -13.51
N LYS A 101 0.79 1.39 -14.54
CA LYS A 101 1.40 2.71 -14.56
C LYS A 101 0.90 3.54 -13.37
N ASP A 102 -0.41 3.70 -13.24
CA ASP A 102 -1.01 4.52 -12.18
C ASP A 102 -0.64 3.98 -10.79
N LEU A 103 -0.68 2.66 -10.60
CA LEU A 103 -0.26 2.04 -9.33
C LEU A 103 1.22 2.29 -9.02
N THR A 104 2.11 2.19 -10.03
CA THR A 104 3.55 2.40 -9.84
C THR A 104 3.86 3.85 -9.44
N ILE A 105 3.16 4.81 -10.06
CA ILE A 105 3.29 6.24 -9.76
C ILE A 105 2.75 6.55 -8.36
N GLU A 106 1.51 6.14 -8.08
CA GLU A 106 0.84 6.43 -6.80
C GLU A 106 1.58 5.80 -5.60
N GLN A 107 2.13 4.60 -5.79
CA GLN A 107 2.75 3.81 -4.71
C GLN A 107 4.28 3.95 -4.67
N PHE A 108 4.88 4.86 -5.46
CA PHE A 108 6.31 5.15 -5.39
C PHE A 108 6.74 5.55 -3.97
N SER A 109 5.97 6.41 -3.31
CA SER A 109 6.24 6.89 -1.95
C SER A 109 6.31 5.75 -0.92
N ILE A 110 5.60 4.65 -1.15
CA ILE A 110 5.63 3.47 -0.29
C ILE A 110 6.94 2.70 -0.54
N VAL A 111 7.28 2.44 -1.81
CA VAL A 111 8.47 1.63 -2.15
C VAL A 111 9.78 2.38 -1.94
N SER A 112 9.78 3.72 -1.96
CA SER A 112 10.93 4.54 -1.57
C SER A 112 11.08 4.68 -0.05
N GLY A 113 10.08 4.27 0.72
CA GLY A 113 10.06 4.37 2.18
C GLY A 113 9.73 5.76 2.71
N PHE A 114 9.08 6.62 1.93
CA PHE A 114 8.67 7.97 2.36
C PHE A 114 7.41 7.95 3.22
N VAL A 115 6.55 6.94 3.04
CA VAL A 115 5.31 6.78 3.79
C VAL A 115 5.14 5.34 4.25
N ASP A 116 4.41 5.18 5.36
CA ASP A 116 4.06 3.90 5.97
C ASP A 116 2.53 3.78 6.08
N GLN A 117 2.05 2.79 6.87
CA GLN A 117 0.62 2.57 7.06
C GLN A 117 -0.05 3.68 7.89
N GLU A 118 0.69 4.34 8.79
CA GLU A 118 0.13 5.41 9.63
C GLU A 118 -0.23 6.66 8.80
N TYR A 119 0.56 6.96 7.77
CA TYR A 119 0.26 8.03 6.82
C TYR A 119 -1.16 7.88 6.24
N PHE A 120 -1.52 6.68 5.75
CA PHE A 120 -2.84 6.45 5.16
C PHE A 120 -3.96 6.51 6.19
N TYR A 121 -3.75 5.99 7.41
CA TYR A 121 -4.75 6.09 8.47
C TYR A 121 -5.03 7.53 8.89
N LYS A 122 -3.98 8.36 9.02
CA LYS A 122 -4.14 9.80 9.30
C LYS A 122 -4.89 10.51 8.19
N LEU A 123 -4.60 10.18 6.93
CA LEU A 123 -5.30 10.77 5.79
C LEU A 123 -6.78 10.36 5.73
N GLN A 124 -7.11 9.11 6.05
CA GLN A 124 -8.50 8.64 6.20
C GLN A 124 -9.23 9.41 7.30
N GLU A 125 -8.60 9.63 8.45
CA GLU A 125 -9.15 10.40 9.56
C GLU A 125 -9.41 11.86 9.15
N ILE A 126 -8.45 12.51 8.49
CA ILE A 126 -8.60 13.88 7.97
C ILE A 126 -9.79 13.95 6.99
N ASN A 127 -9.90 13.01 6.06
CA ASN A 127 -10.99 13.00 5.08
C ASN A 127 -12.37 12.78 5.74
N LYS A 128 -12.44 11.92 6.77
CA LYS A 128 -13.64 11.70 7.58
C LYS A 128 -14.06 12.99 8.31
N LEU A 129 -13.12 13.67 8.97
CA LEU A 129 -13.39 14.95 9.64
C LEU A 129 -13.79 16.04 8.65
N LYS A 130 -13.11 16.16 7.49
CA LYS A 130 -13.48 17.12 6.43
C LYS A 130 -14.91 16.89 5.94
N LYS A 131 -15.35 15.64 5.84
CA LYS A 131 -16.75 15.33 5.53
C LYS A 131 -17.69 15.76 6.64
N GLU A 132 -17.41 15.42 7.88
CA GLU A 132 -18.23 15.83 9.03
C GLU A 132 -18.38 17.35 9.07
N GLN A 133 -17.31 18.08 8.77
CA GLN A 133 -17.32 19.53 8.60
C GLN A 133 -18.27 19.96 7.47
N LYS A 134 -18.16 19.35 6.29
CA LYS A 134 -19.03 19.64 5.13
C LYS A 134 -20.51 19.35 5.42
N LEU A 135 -20.81 18.26 6.12
CA LEU A 135 -22.17 17.91 6.55
C LEU A 135 -22.72 18.92 7.56
N LEU A 136 -21.90 19.34 8.53
CA LEU A 136 -22.28 20.37 9.50
C LEU A 136 -22.54 21.72 8.82
N ILE A 137 -21.70 22.12 7.87
CA ILE A 137 -21.90 23.33 7.06
C ILE A 137 -23.21 23.24 6.28
N GLY A 138 -23.47 22.09 5.62
CA GLY A 138 -24.72 21.85 4.90
C GLY A 138 -25.95 21.90 5.80
N LYS A 139 -25.89 21.26 6.97
CA LYS A 139 -26.97 21.28 7.97
C LYS A 139 -27.23 22.69 8.48
N LYS A 140 -26.18 23.47 8.75
CA LYS A 140 -26.29 24.87 9.15
C LYS A 140 -27.02 25.69 8.08
N LYS A 141 -26.60 25.58 6.82
CA LYS A 141 -27.25 26.29 5.70
C LYS A 141 -28.73 25.90 5.56
N TYR A 142 -29.04 24.60 5.64
CA TYR A 142 -30.43 24.12 5.62
C TYR A 142 -31.27 24.69 6.77
N LEU A 143 -30.71 24.76 7.98
CA LEU A 143 -31.39 25.35 9.13
C LEU A 143 -31.57 26.86 8.99
N GLU A 144 -30.60 27.57 8.43
CA GLU A 144 -30.69 29.01 8.14
C GLU A 144 -31.79 29.30 7.09
N GLU A 145 -31.88 28.51 6.02
CA GLU A 145 -32.96 28.60 5.03
C GLU A 145 -34.33 28.34 5.67
N ARG A 146 -34.42 27.32 6.53
CA ARG A 146 -35.67 26.97 7.23
C ARG A 146 -36.04 27.97 8.33
N ALA A 147 -35.06 28.64 8.92
CA ALA A 147 -35.29 29.69 9.92
C ALA A 147 -36.04 30.88 9.33
N VAL A 148 -35.83 31.22 8.04
CA VAL A 148 -36.59 32.28 7.35
C VAL A 148 -38.08 31.92 7.30
N ALA A 149 -38.42 30.70 6.88
CA ALA A 149 -39.81 30.23 6.85
C ALA A 149 -40.43 30.09 8.25
N LYS A 150 -39.64 29.74 9.26
CA LYS A 150 -40.10 29.69 10.65
C LYS A 150 -40.34 31.07 11.23
N ARG A 151 -39.55 32.08 10.88
CA ARG A 151 -39.79 33.47 11.30
C ARG A 151 -41.10 34.01 10.74
N SER A 152 -41.43 33.75 9.47
CA SER A 152 -42.72 34.16 8.91
C SER A 152 -43.90 33.40 9.55
N LEU A 153 -43.72 32.11 9.86
CA LEU A 153 -44.69 31.33 10.60
C LEU A 153 -44.91 31.91 12.02
N LEU A 154 -43.83 32.29 12.69
CA LEU A 154 -43.86 32.88 14.04
C LEU A 154 -44.57 34.25 14.03
N GLU A 155 -44.32 35.10 13.03
CA GLU A 155 -45.10 36.34 12.81
C GLU A 155 -46.60 36.03 12.60
N SER A 156 -46.92 35.02 11.79
CA SER A 156 -48.32 34.66 11.52
C SER A 156 -49.05 34.10 12.75
N LEU A 157 -48.37 33.30 13.57
CA LEU A 157 -48.90 32.74 14.80
C LEU A 157 -49.07 33.81 15.87
N SER A 158 -48.15 34.77 15.94
CA SER A 158 -48.22 35.91 16.87
C SER A 158 -49.43 36.78 16.56
N ARG A 159 -49.68 37.06 15.28
CA ARG A 159 -50.87 37.80 14.84
C ARG A 159 -52.18 37.04 15.10
N GLN A 160 -52.18 35.72 14.94
CA GLN A 160 -53.35 34.89 15.27
C GLN A 160 -53.64 34.91 16.77
N TYR A 161 -52.59 34.83 17.60
CA TYR A 161 -52.71 34.92 19.05
C TYR A 161 -53.26 36.29 19.49
N GLU A 162 -52.75 37.38 18.91
CA GLU A 162 -53.22 38.75 19.16
C GLU A 162 -54.70 38.93 18.80
N LEU A 163 -55.14 38.40 17.65
CA LEU A 163 -56.55 38.43 17.26
C LEU A 163 -57.48 37.67 18.22
N LEU A 164 -56.98 36.58 18.81
CA LEU A 164 -57.77 35.68 19.65
C LEU A 164 -57.86 36.16 21.10
N THR A 165 -56.83 36.83 21.59
CA THR A 165 -56.67 37.21 23.00
C THR A 165 -56.71 38.72 23.25
N GLY A 166 -56.54 39.54 22.19
CA GLY A 166 -56.40 40.99 22.28
C GLY A 166 -55.06 41.45 22.88
N GLN A 167 -54.09 40.54 23.08
CA GLN A 167 -52.79 40.83 23.66
C GLN A 167 -51.68 40.74 22.61
N THR A 168 -50.82 41.75 22.56
CA THR A 168 -49.61 41.73 21.75
C THR A 168 -48.48 41.01 22.48
N VAL A 169 -47.78 40.15 21.76
CA VAL A 169 -46.57 39.51 22.25
C VAL A 169 -45.39 40.17 21.57
N GLU A 170 -44.53 40.84 22.33
CA GLU A 170 -43.26 41.35 21.81
C GLU A 170 -42.25 40.20 21.69
N LEU A 171 -41.78 39.95 20.46
CA LEU A 171 -40.95 38.81 20.09
C LEU A 171 -39.44 39.03 20.33
N ASN A 172 -39.08 40.03 21.13
CA ASN A 172 -37.70 40.53 21.18
C ASN A 172 -36.79 39.75 22.14
N ASN A 173 -37.33 38.96 23.07
CA ASN A 173 -36.59 38.06 23.96
C ASN A 173 -37.44 36.82 24.33
N SER A 174 -36.93 35.60 24.12
CA SER A 174 -37.59 34.34 24.50
C SER A 174 -37.84 34.19 26.01
N THR A 175 -37.06 34.88 26.84
CA THR A 175 -37.16 34.83 28.30
C THR A 175 -38.29 35.69 28.86
N GLU A 176 -38.56 36.87 28.28
CA GLU A 176 -39.73 37.70 28.61
C GLU A 176 -41.04 37.07 28.11
N PHE A 177 -40.98 36.28 27.04
CA PHE A 177 -42.11 35.51 26.54
C PHE A 177 -42.58 34.44 27.54
N LEU A 178 -41.64 33.72 28.18
CA LEU A 178 -41.93 32.71 29.20
C LEU A 178 -42.56 33.32 30.46
N SER A 179 -42.07 34.47 30.93
CA SER A 179 -42.64 35.13 32.11
C SER A 179 -44.07 35.65 31.87
N THR A 180 -44.35 36.16 30.68
CA THR A 180 -45.69 36.67 30.32
C THR A 180 -46.70 35.54 30.19
N ALA A 181 -46.28 34.39 29.64
CA ALA A 181 -47.10 33.19 29.56
C ALA A 181 -47.38 32.60 30.96
N GLU A 182 -46.39 32.57 31.86
CA GLU A 182 -46.55 32.12 33.25
C GLU A 182 -47.46 33.04 34.08
N GLU A 183 -47.42 34.36 33.87
CA GLU A 183 -48.31 35.31 34.53
C GLU A 183 -49.78 35.12 34.14
N ILE A 184 -50.06 34.88 32.86
CA ILE A 184 -51.42 34.63 32.35
C ILE A 184 -51.97 33.29 32.87
N VAL A 185 -51.10 32.28 32.95
CA VAL A 185 -51.35 30.94 33.51
C VAL A 185 -51.68 31.00 35.01
N SER A 186 -51.08 31.90 35.79
CA SER A 186 -51.28 31.99 37.23
C SER A 186 -52.72 32.35 37.69
N ARG A 187 -53.59 32.80 36.79
CA ARG A 187 -54.99 33.16 37.11
C ARG A 187 -55.97 32.01 36.88
N LYS A 188 -56.26 31.29 37.97
CA LYS A 188 -57.40 30.37 38.31
C LYS A 188 -57.18 28.84 38.27
N GLU A 189 -57.97 28.24 39.17
CA GLU A 189 -57.93 26.94 39.88
C GLU A 189 -57.94 25.62 39.06
N PRO A 190 -57.54 24.49 39.69
CA PRO A 190 -57.23 23.25 39.00
C PRO A 190 -58.46 22.38 38.79
N LEU A 191 -58.50 21.67 37.66
CA LEU A 191 -59.25 20.42 37.54
C LEU A 191 -58.27 19.33 37.08
N LEU A 192 -57.99 18.38 37.97
CA LEU A 192 -57.32 17.13 37.62
C LEU A 192 -58.32 16.20 36.94
N THR A 193 -58.05 15.80 35.70
CA THR A 193 -58.43 14.47 35.20
C THR A 193 -57.59 14.10 33.98
N SER A 194 -57.02 12.88 34.01
CA SER A 194 -56.29 12.17 32.93
C SER A 194 -54.78 12.43 32.72
N ILE A 195 -53.98 12.50 33.80
CA ILE A 195 -52.50 12.57 33.73
C ILE A 195 -51.85 11.17 33.80
N GLU A 196 -52.56 10.14 34.26
CA GLU A 196 -51.95 8.83 34.58
C GLU A 196 -51.48 8.04 33.34
N ASP A 197 -52.22 8.11 32.23
CA ASP A 197 -51.89 7.34 31.01
C ASP A 197 -50.72 7.93 30.20
N GLU A 198 -50.57 9.25 30.15
CA GLU A 198 -49.47 9.92 29.45
C GLU A 198 -48.17 9.89 30.26
N ALA A 199 -48.24 10.07 31.59
CA ALA A 199 -47.08 9.92 32.47
C ALA A 199 -46.52 8.48 32.43
N GLN A 200 -47.38 7.46 32.38
CA GLN A 200 -46.94 6.08 32.22
C GLN A 200 -46.27 5.80 30.86
N ARG A 201 -46.70 6.47 29.77
CA ARG A 201 -46.04 6.37 28.46
C ARG A 201 -44.66 7.00 28.47
N SER A 202 -44.51 8.21 29.02
CA SER A 202 -43.19 8.86 29.14
C SER A 202 -42.22 8.06 30.03
N ILE A 203 -42.70 7.44 31.10
CA ILE A 203 -41.88 6.56 31.95
C ILE A 203 -41.42 5.30 31.18
N LYS A 204 -42.29 4.71 30.34
CA LYS A 204 -41.89 3.58 29.47
C LYS A 204 -40.83 4.00 28.45
N GLU A 205 -41.02 5.13 27.78
CA GLU A 205 -40.06 5.65 26.79
C GLU A 205 -38.70 5.97 27.43
N LEU A 206 -38.69 6.58 28.63
CA LEU A 206 -37.44 6.84 29.38
C LEU A 206 -36.73 5.54 29.76
N ASN A 207 -37.47 4.53 30.24
CA ASN A 207 -36.90 3.22 30.58
C ASN A 207 -36.30 2.52 29.34
N ASP A 208 -36.93 2.65 28.18
CA ASP A 208 -36.42 2.06 26.93
C ASP A 208 -35.18 2.80 26.41
N ILE A 209 -35.11 4.14 26.54
CA ILE A 209 -33.89 4.89 26.25
C ILE A 209 -32.77 4.53 27.22
N ASP A 210 -33.06 4.37 28.51
CA ASP A 210 -32.07 3.97 29.51
C ASP A 210 -31.53 2.55 29.24
N ARG A 211 -32.38 1.62 28.78
CA ARG A 211 -31.93 0.31 28.27
C ARG A 211 -30.98 0.46 27.10
N LYS A 212 -31.31 1.29 26.09
CA LYS A 212 -30.45 1.54 24.93
C LYS A 212 -29.11 2.16 25.33
N ILE A 213 -29.11 3.14 26.24
CA ILE A 213 -27.88 3.75 26.78
C ILE A 213 -27.00 2.72 27.48
N ASN A 214 -27.60 1.84 28.28
CA ASN A 214 -26.87 0.77 28.97
C ASN A 214 -26.26 -0.24 28.00
N LEU A 215 -26.95 -0.58 26.91
CA LEU A 215 -26.43 -1.44 25.85
C LEU A 215 -25.23 -0.79 25.14
N GLU A 216 -25.34 0.47 24.73
CA GLU A 216 -24.22 1.19 24.10
C GLU A 216 -23.02 1.33 25.05
N ASN A 217 -23.24 1.56 26.34
CA ASN A 217 -22.19 1.57 27.36
C ASN A 217 -21.53 0.20 27.58
N ALA A 218 -22.24 -0.90 27.33
CA ALA A 218 -21.67 -2.25 27.39
C ALA A 218 -20.77 -2.50 26.18
N GLU A 219 -21.22 -2.16 24.97
CA GLU A 219 -20.45 -2.26 23.73
C GLU A 219 -19.15 -1.42 23.79
N ILE A 220 -19.23 -0.18 24.31
CA ILE A 220 -18.05 0.66 24.50
C ILE A 220 -17.02 -0.01 25.42
N ARG A 221 -17.48 -0.60 26.54
CA ARG A 221 -16.61 -1.28 27.51
C ARG A 221 -15.95 -2.52 26.90
N ASP A 222 -16.71 -3.34 26.18
CA ASP A 222 -16.20 -4.54 25.49
C ASP A 222 -15.11 -4.17 24.47
N ARG A 223 -15.36 -3.15 23.62
CA ARG A 223 -14.38 -2.68 22.63
C ARG A 223 -13.13 -2.09 23.27
N GLN A 224 -13.27 -1.33 24.35
CA GLN A 224 -12.11 -0.82 25.13
C GLN A 224 -11.28 -1.95 25.72
N GLN A 225 -11.92 -3.00 26.24
CA GLN A 225 -11.22 -4.17 26.76
C GLN A 225 -10.44 -4.88 25.64
N LYS A 226 -11.08 -5.14 24.49
CA LYS A 226 -10.42 -5.75 23.32
C LYS A 226 -9.23 -4.93 22.82
N ILE A 227 -9.37 -3.61 22.71
CA ILE A 227 -8.26 -2.71 22.34
C ILE A 227 -7.08 -2.88 23.33
N ASN A 228 -7.35 -2.82 24.63
CA ASN A 228 -6.31 -2.98 25.65
C ASN A 228 -5.63 -4.37 25.58
N ASP A 229 -6.39 -5.42 25.30
CA ASP A 229 -5.87 -6.79 25.20
C ASP A 229 -4.99 -6.96 23.96
N ILE A 230 -5.38 -6.38 22.81
CA ILE A 230 -4.55 -6.38 21.60
C ILE A 230 -3.29 -5.54 21.79
N GLU A 231 -3.38 -4.37 22.42
CA GLU A 231 -2.21 -3.51 22.71
C GLU A 231 -1.20 -4.22 23.62
N LYS A 232 -1.66 -4.96 24.63
CA LYS A 232 -0.79 -5.82 25.45
C LYS A 232 -0.17 -6.96 24.63
N THR A 233 -0.97 -7.59 23.76
CA THR A 233 -0.52 -8.73 22.94
C THR A 233 0.53 -8.32 21.93
N LYS A 234 0.43 -7.13 21.33
CA LYS A 234 1.46 -6.57 20.45
C LYS A 234 2.83 -6.39 21.08
N LEU A 235 2.92 -6.32 22.41
CA LEU A 235 4.22 -6.24 23.11
C LEU A 235 4.90 -7.62 23.22
N ILE A 236 4.18 -8.72 22.98
CA ILE A 236 4.69 -10.08 23.10
C ILE A 236 5.62 -10.43 21.92
N PRO A 237 5.25 -10.20 20.64
CA PRO A 237 6.14 -10.41 19.50
C PRO A 237 7.50 -9.71 19.63
N LYS A 238 7.52 -8.41 19.98
CA LYS A 238 8.76 -7.67 20.20
C LYS A 238 9.66 -8.33 21.25
N LYS A 239 9.06 -8.78 22.37
CA LYS A 239 9.79 -9.55 23.39
C LYS A 239 10.27 -10.90 22.88
N ILE A 240 9.52 -11.56 21.99
CA ILE A 240 9.94 -12.81 21.38
C ILE A 240 11.09 -12.56 20.41
N GLU A 241 11.02 -11.56 19.54
CA GLU A 241 12.14 -11.19 18.66
C GLU A 241 13.38 -10.81 19.49
N GLU A 242 13.26 -9.95 20.50
CA GLU A 242 14.39 -9.56 21.35
C GLU A 242 15.04 -10.74 22.08
N ASN A 243 14.26 -11.75 22.51
CA ASN A 243 14.77 -12.90 23.26
C ASN A 243 15.14 -14.12 22.37
N PHE A 244 14.57 -14.24 21.16
CA PHE A 244 14.74 -15.39 20.26
C PHE A 244 15.36 -15.04 18.90
N ALA A 245 15.66 -13.78 18.58
CA ALA A 245 16.43 -13.39 17.38
C ALA A 245 17.75 -14.15 17.21
N PRO A 246 18.53 -14.47 18.28
CA PRO A 246 19.72 -15.30 18.13
C PRO A 246 19.44 -16.81 17.99
N ALA A 247 18.17 -17.24 18.07
CA ALA A 247 17.76 -18.64 18.08
C ALA A 247 16.78 -18.96 16.94
N LYS A 248 17.08 -18.56 15.70
CA LYS A 248 16.79 -19.48 14.60
C LYS A 248 17.69 -20.67 14.82
N VAL A 249 17.21 -21.63 15.59
CA VAL A 249 17.90 -22.90 15.82
C VAL A 249 17.99 -23.56 14.45
N SER A 250 19.10 -23.30 13.74
CA SER A 250 19.53 -24.15 12.66
C SER A 250 19.67 -25.51 13.31
N GLY A 251 18.80 -26.45 12.93
CA GLY A 251 19.03 -27.84 13.24
C GLY A 251 20.36 -28.18 12.61
N GLN A 252 21.45 -28.03 13.36
CA GLN A 252 22.78 -28.28 12.84
C GLN A 252 22.78 -29.70 12.29
N ASP A 253 23.28 -29.84 11.06
CA ASP A 253 23.50 -31.07 10.30
C ASP A 253 24.51 -31.98 11.00
N TYR A 254 24.24 -32.39 12.24
CA TYR A 254 24.97 -33.49 12.85
C TYR A 254 24.32 -34.77 12.37
N PRO A 255 25.00 -35.59 11.56
CA PRO A 255 24.47 -36.89 11.19
C PRO A 255 24.40 -37.74 12.47
N VAL A 256 23.19 -37.87 13.03
CA VAL A 256 22.93 -38.74 14.16
C VAL A 256 22.85 -40.16 13.59
N TYR A 257 23.81 -41.01 13.95
CA TYR A 257 23.85 -42.39 13.47
C TYR A 257 23.16 -43.35 14.45
N LYS A 258 22.75 -44.51 13.93
CA LYS A 258 22.27 -45.61 14.76
C LYS A 258 23.39 -46.09 15.69
N SER A 259 23.16 -45.97 17.00
CA SER A 259 24.13 -46.40 18.01
C SER A 259 24.20 -47.93 18.05
N LYS A 260 25.40 -48.51 17.93
CA LYS A 260 25.62 -49.96 18.06
C LYS A 260 26.23 -50.26 19.41
N CYS A 261 25.59 -51.12 20.20
CA CYS A 261 26.11 -51.51 21.51
C CYS A 261 27.41 -52.31 21.34
N PRO A 262 28.55 -51.87 21.91
CA PRO A 262 29.83 -52.55 21.74
C PRO A 262 29.90 -53.91 22.46
N PHE A 263 28.97 -54.20 23.37
CA PHE A 263 28.97 -55.44 24.15
C PHE A 263 28.09 -56.55 23.55
N CYS A 264 26.93 -56.20 22.99
CA CYS A 264 25.99 -57.19 22.43
C CYS A 264 25.68 -56.98 20.94
N SER A 265 26.34 -56.03 20.28
CA SER A 265 26.16 -55.68 18.86
C SER A 265 24.74 -55.26 18.44
N ASN A 266 23.84 -55.06 19.40
CA ASN A 266 22.47 -54.65 19.14
C ASN A 266 22.43 -53.18 18.71
N VAL A 267 21.65 -52.88 17.66
CA VAL A 267 21.55 -51.53 17.09
C VAL A 267 20.34 -50.82 17.69
N THR A 268 20.59 -49.69 18.36
CA THR A 268 19.57 -48.88 19.03
C THR A 268 19.31 -47.58 18.27
N ASP A 269 18.06 -47.42 17.82
CA ASP A 269 17.57 -46.24 17.08
C ASP A 269 17.03 -45.14 18.01
N GLY A 270 17.17 -45.29 19.33
CA GLY A 270 16.59 -44.38 20.32
C GLY A 270 17.08 -42.93 20.18
N VAL A 271 18.38 -42.74 19.94
CA VAL A 271 18.99 -41.41 19.77
C VAL A 271 18.50 -40.75 18.48
N LEU A 272 18.41 -41.52 17.38
CA LEU A 272 17.88 -41.04 16.10
C LEU A 272 16.42 -40.60 16.21
N ARG A 273 15.58 -41.37 16.90
CA ARG A 273 14.17 -41.00 17.12
C ARG A 273 14.02 -39.72 17.93
N GLN A 274 14.85 -39.50 18.95
CA GLN A 274 14.80 -38.27 19.75
C GLN A 274 15.35 -37.07 18.98
N ALA A 275 16.38 -37.26 18.16
CA ALA A 275 16.90 -36.23 17.27
C ALA A 275 15.84 -35.79 16.23
N ASN A 276 15.14 -36.75 15.61
CA ASN A 276 14.05 -36.43 14.68
C ASN A 276 12.89 -35.69 15.37
N LYS A 277 12.49 -36.11 16.58
CA LYS A 277 11.48 -35.38 17.36
C LYS A 277 11.91 -33.95 17.70
N LEU A 278 13.19 -33.75 18.00
CA LEU A 278 13.73 -32.42 18.25
C LEU A 278 13.73 -31.57 16.97
N ALA A 279 14.11 -32.14 15.83
CA ALA A 279 14.06 -31.48 14.53
C ALA A 279 12.63 -31.08 14.15
N GLU A 280 11.66 -31.98 14.30
CA GLU A 280 10.23 -31.70 14.11
C GLU A 280 9.74 -30.58 15.04
N ALA A 281 10.14 -30.60 16.32
CA ALA A 281 9.78 -29.55 17.27
C ALA A 281 10.41 -28.19 16.92
N ILE A 282 11.65 -28.18 16.44
CA ILE A 282 12.33 -26.97 15.95
C ILE A 282 11.66 -26.44 14.68
N ALA A 283 11.31 -27.32 13.74
CA ALA A 283 10.61 -26.96 12.51
C ALA A 283 9.23 -26.36 12.83
N TYR A 284 8.47 -27.00 13.73
CA TYR A 284 7.18 -26.50 14.21
C TYR A 284 7.34 -25.13 14.90
N LEU A 285 8.33 -24.97 15.79
CA LEU A 285 8.59 -23.70 16.45
C LEU A 285 8.96 -22.58 15.46
N ASN A 286 9.85 -22.86 14.50
CA ASN A 286 10.22 -21.91 13.47
C ASN A 286 9.03 -21.52 12.58
N GLN A 287 8.15 -22.47 12.27
CA GLN A 287 6.91 -22.20 11.54
C GLN A 287 6.00 -21.27 12.33
N GLU A 288 5.78 -21.51 13.63
CA GLU A 288 4.99 -20.65 14.50
C GLU A 288 5.62 -19.24 14.63
N LEU A 289 6.93 -19.17 14.89
CA LEU A 289 7.66 -17.90 14.95
C LEU A 289 7.56 -17.09 13.65
N SER A 290 7.57 -17.76 12.49
CA SER A 290 7.41 -17.09 11.18
C SER A 290 6.03 -16.47 10.98
N SER A 291 5.02 -16.93 11.72
CA SER A 291 3.65 -16.44 11.64
C SER A 291 3.43 -15.20 12.52
N ILE A 292 4.28 -14.95 13.52
CA ILE A 292 4.13 -13.86 14.51
C ILE A 292 4.05 -12.46 13.87
N PRO A 293 4.91 -12.07 12.90
CA PRO A 293 4.78 -10.78 12.23
C PRO A 293 3.45 -10.63 11.46
N ALA A 294 2.85 -11.75 11.01
CA ALA A 294 1.52 -11.72 10.40
C ALA A 294 0.42 -11.35 11.39
N LEU A 295 0.56 -11.78 12.64
CA LEU A 295 -0.34 -11.38 13.71
C LEU A 295 -0.20 -9.89 14.02
N GLU A 296 1.01 -9.34 14.12
CA GLU A 296 1.21 -7.89 14.39
C GLU A 296 0.47 -7.00 13.39
N ASP A 297 0.69 -7.21 12.09
CA ASP A 297 0.02 -6.40 11.06
C ASP A 297 -1.50 -6.67 11.01
N SER A 298 -1.98 -7.82 11.50
CA SER A 298 -3.41 -8.11 11.63
C SER A 298 -4.01 -7.31 12.78
N PHE A 299 -3.29 -7.23 13.90
CA PHE A 299 -3.67 -6.45 15.07
C PHE A 299 -3.72 -4.95 14.78
N ASP A 300 -2.85 -4.39 13.92
CA ASP A 300 -2.95 -3.00 13.48
C ASP A 300 -4.28 -2.68 12.83
N LYS A 301 -4.69 -3.53 11.88
CA LYS A 301 -5.95 -3.39 11.18
C LYS A 301 -7.14 -3.56 12.14
N GLU A 302 -7.12 -4.60 12.97
CA GLU A 302 -8.18 -4.87 13.94
C GLU A 302 -8.30 -3.75 14.98
N LEU A 303 -7.18 -3.20 15.45
CA LEU A 303 -7.18 -2.04 16.35
C LEU A 303 -7.79 -0.81 15.69
N HIS A 304 -7.49 -0.56 14.41
CA HIS A 304 -8.10 0.53 13.67
C HIS A 304 -9.62 0.34 13.58
N GLU A 305 -10.09 -0.84 13.16
CA GLU A 305 -11.51 -1.19 13.06
C GLU A 305 -12.23 -1.03 14.43
N LEU A 306 -11.66 -1.58 15.50
CA LEU A 306 -12.23 -1.44 16.86
C LEU A 306 -12.28 0.02 17.34
N LYS A 307 -11.27 0.83 17.01
CA LYS A 307 -11.26 2.27 17.33
C LYS A 307 -12.37 3.00 16.55
N GLU A 308 -12.61 2.64 15.29
CA GLU A 308 -13.71 3.20 14.51
C GLU A 308 -15.08 2.85 15.09
N GLU A 309 -15.30 1.57 15.43
CA GLU A 309 -16.53 1.13 16.08
C GLU A 309 -16.76 1.85 17.40
N LEU A 310 -15.72 2.02 18.22
CA LEU A 310 -15.79 2.73 19.49
C LEU A 310 -16.21 4.20 19.30
N ILE A 311 -15.72 4.87 18.26
CA ILE A 311 -16.17 6.23 17.90
C ILE A 311 -17.65 6.23 17.51
N GLU A 312 -18.12 5.24 16.76
CA GLU A 312 -19.53 5.13 16.34
C GLU A 312 -20.47 4.93 17.53
N HIS A 313 -20.15 4.00 18.44
CA HIS A 313 -20.95 3.77 19.65
C HIS A 313 -20.99 5.01 20.56
N ARG A 314 -19.87 5.74 20.70
CA ARG A 314 -19.86 7.02 21.43
C ARG A 314 -20.78 8.07 20.80
N LYS A 315 -20.87 8.12 19.46
CA LYS A 315 -21.81 9.01 18.77
C LYS A 315 -23.27 8.62 19.04
N LYS A 316 -23.60 7.32 18.96
CA LYS A 316 -24.95 6.80 19.29
C LYS A 316 -25.34 7.14 20.72
N LEU A 317 -24.42 6.93 21.67
CA LEU A 317 -24.60 7.30 23.09
C LEU A 317 -24.95 8.79 23.25
N LYS A 318 -24.20 9.68 22.59
CA LYS A 318 -24.44 11.14 22.66
C LYS A 318 -25.82 11.52 22.12
N ILE A 319 -26.27 10.87 21.04
CA ILE A 319 -27.61 11.07 20.48
C ILE A 319 -28.69 10.63 21.49
N LEU A 320 -28.59 9.42 22.02
CA LEU A 320 -29.54 8.89 23.01
C LEU A 320 -29.61 9.75 24.28
N GLN A 321 -28.47 10.26 24.76
CA GLN A 321 -28.42 11.18 25.90
C GLN A 321 -29.14 12.49 25.60
N SER A 322 -28.99 13.04 24.39
CA SER A 322 -29.72 14.24 23.98
C SER A 322 -31.22 14.01 23.85
N GLU A 323 -31.62 12.82 23.37
CA GLU A 323 -33.03 12.42 23.28
C GLU A 323 -33.65 12.28 24.67
N LYS A 324 -32.94 11.64 25.60
CA LYS A 324 -33.34 11.56 27.01
C LYS A 324 -33.58 12.94 27.62
N GLN A 325 -32.67 13.89 27.41
CA GLN A 325 -32.82 15.26 27.91
C GLN A 325 -34.06 15.97 27.34
N LYS A 326 -34.36 15.77 26.04
CA LYS A 326 -35.57 16.34 25.42
C LYS A 326 -36.85 15.76 26.02
N ILE A 327 -36.92 14.44 26.22
CA ILE A 327 -38.10 13.80 26.81
C ILE A 327 -38.31 14.26 28.26
N LEU A 328 -37.25 14.40 29.04
CA LEU A 328 -37.32 14.96 30.39
C LEU A 328 -37.86 16.39 30.39
N ALA A 329 -37.36 17.24 29.48
CA ALA A 329 -37.84 18.62 29.35
C ALA A 329 -39.32 18.70 28.94
N VAL A 330 -39.77 17.83 28.02
CA VAL A 330 -41.18 17.74 27.61
C VAL A 330 -42.06 17.24 28.76
N SER A 331 -41.60 16.24 29.52
CA SER A 331 -42.34 15.68 30.66
C SER A 331 -42.49 16.68 31.81
N ASP A 332 -41.48 17.49 32.09
CA ASP A 332 -41.54 18.56 33.10
C ASP A 332 -42.50 19.68 32.67
N ASN A 333 -42.55 20.01 31.38
CA ASN A 333 -43.50 20.99 30.83
C ASN A 333 -44.95 20.48 30.84
N LEU A 334 -45.18 19.18 30.59
CA LEU A 334 -46.52 18.57 30.59
C LEU A 334 -47.16 18.48 31.99
N ARG A 335 -46.38 18.57 33.07
CA ARG A 335 -46.90 18.55 34.46
C ARG A 335 -47.66 19.83 34.87
N LYS A 336 -47.73 20.86 34.00
CA LYS A 336 -48.52 22.09 34.19
C LYS A 336 -49.85 21.99 33.38
N ASN A 337 -50.98 21.69 34.04
CA ASN A 337 -52.33 21.40 33.46
C ASN A 337 -53.06 22.59 32.80
N TYR A 338 -53.96 22.37 31.80
CA TYR A 338 -55.15 23.23 31.52
C TYR A 338 -56.34 22.59 30.73
N SER A 339 -57.54 23.21 30.83
CA SER A 339 -58.78 23.00 30.03
C SER A 339 -59.25 24.28 29.30
N LEU A 340 -60.12 24.14 28.28
CA LEU A 340 -60.90 25.09 27.43
C LEU A 340 -60.26 26.40 26.88
N ASN A 341 -59.20 26.96 27.46
CA ASN A 341 -58.24 27.90 26.85
C ASN A 341 -57.35 27.23 25.77
N ASP A 342 -57.74 26.04 25.34
CA ASP A 342 -56.90 25.07 24.64
C ASP A 342 -56.41 25.60 23.28
N GLN A 343 -57.16 26.47 22.61
CA GLN A 343 -56.75 27.06 21.32
C GLN A 343 -55.73 28.19 21.48
N ALA A 344 -55.93 29.07 22.47
CA ALA A 344 -54.97 30.12 22.80
C ALA A 344 -53.66 29.51 23.32
N TYR A 345 -53.75 28.49 24.18
CA TYR A 345 -52.59 27.73 24.65
C TYR A 345 -51.91 26.94 23.54
N ARG A 346 -52.64 26.27 22.63
CA ARG A 346 -52.03 25.60 21.47
C ARG A 346 -51.26 26.58 20.57
N LEU A 347 -51.76 27.80 20.41
CA LEU A 347 -51.04 28.87 19.68
C LEU A 347 -49.80 29.31 20.46
N LEU A 348 -49.90 29.49 21.77
CA LEU A 348 -48.79 29.84 22.67
C LEU A 348 -47.69 28.77 22.68
N PHE A 349 -48.06 27.49 22.76
CA PHE A 349 -47.14 26.36 22.66
C PHE A 349 -46.49 26.28 21.28
N LYS A 350 -47.24 26.50 20.20
CA LYS A 350 -46.66 26.57 18.85
C LYS A 350 -45.66 27.71 18.73
N LEU A 351 -45.96 28.88 19.29
CA LEU A 351 -45.03 30.01 19.34
C LEU A 351 -43.76 29.65 20.13
N GLN A 352 -43.91 29.03 21.30
CA GLN A 352 -42.80 28.57 22.12
C GLN A 352 -41.92 27.57 21.36
N ILE A 353 -42.51 26.52 20.79
CA ILE A 353 -41.77 25.49 20.04
C ILE A 353 -41.01 26.11 18.86
N VAL A 354 -41.67 26.97 18.08
CA VAL A 354 -41.02 27.60 16.91
C VAL A 354 -39.91 28.56 17.34
N SER A 355 -40.06 29.25 18.48
CA SER A 355 -39.05 30.14 19.06
C SER A 355 -37.84 29.37 19.61
N GLU A 356 -38.07 28.32 20.39
CA GLU A 356 -37.02 27.43 20.91
C GLU A 356 -36.23 26.76 19.77
N GLU A 357 -36.90 26.37 18.68
CA GLU A 357 -36.26 25.82 17.49
C GLU A 357 -35.38 26.84 16.74
N LEU A 358 -35.69 28.14 16.83
CA LEU A 358 -34.90 29.23 16.25
C LEU A 358 -33.67 29.59 17.10
N GLU A 359 -33.76 29.47 18.43
CA GLU A 359 -32.66 29.78 19.34
C GLU A 359 -31.61 28.67 19.45
N ASN A 360 -32.01 27.40 19.45
CA ASN A 360 -31.18 26.25 19.86
C ASN A 360 -30.03 25.82 18.91
N ASN A 361 -29.54 26.68 18.02
CA ASN A 361 -28.71 26.19 16.91
C ASN A 361 -27.42 27.00 16.64
N GLY A 362 -27.42 28.33 16.75
CA GLY A 362 -26.33 29.14 16.19
C GLY A 362 -24.93 28.97 16.82
N GLU A 363 -24.84 28.97 18.15
CA GLU A 363 -23.56 28.97 18.86
C GLU A 363 -22.90 27.58 18.92
N ASP A 364 -23.69 26.53 19.12
CA ASP A 364 -23.19 25.16 19.17
C ASP A 364 -22.63 24.69 17.82
N PHE A 365 -23.23 25.12 16.70
CA PHE A 365 -22.66 24.88 15.38
C PHE A 365 -21.32 25.60 15.20
N LYS A 366 -21.19 26.85 15.66
CA LYS A 366 -19.93 27.62 15.57
C LYS A 366 -18.82 26.96 16.40
N LYS A 367 -19.13 26.54 17.63
CA LYS A 367 -18.18 25.83 18.51
C LYS A 367 -17.74 24.50 17.87
N SER A 368 -18.70 23.67 17.46
CA SER A 368 -18.44 22.36 16.83
C SER A 368 -17.61 22.50 15.55
N LEU A 369 -17.92 23.49 14.69
CA LEU A 369 -17.14 23.74 13.47
C LEU A 369 -15.72 24.21 13.80
N LYS A 370 -15.55 25.07 14.81
CA LYS A 370 -14.21 25.53 15.23
C LYS A 370 -13.38 24.38 15.78
N GLU A 371 -13.97 23.52 16.61
CA GLU A 371 -13.33 22.30 17.12
C GLU A 371 -12.88 21.38 15.98
N LEU A 372 -13.79 21.07 15.05
CA LEU A 372 -13.45 20.22 13.90
C LEU A 372 -12.35 20.83 13.03
N THR A 373 -12.41 22.13 12.79
CA THR A 373 -11.40 22.84 11.99
C THR A 373 -10.03 22.79 12.68
N ASN A 374 -9.99 22.95 14.00
CA ASN A 374 -8.77 22.84 14.77
C ASN A 374 -8.22 21.41 14.78
N GLN A 375 -9.07 20.39 14.88
CA GLN A 375 -8.66 18.98 14.80
C GLN A 375 -8.06 18.65 13.43
N ILE A 376 -8.73 19.07 12.34
CA ILE A 376 -8.24 18.89 10.98
C ILE A 376 -6.88 19.56 10.82
N LYS A 377 -6.74 20.84 11.22
CA LYS A 377 -5.46 21.56 11.13
C LYS A 377 -4.35 20.87 11.91
N LYS A 378 -4.64 20.43 13.13
CA LYS A 378 -3.66 19.72 13.97
C LYS A 378 -3.18 18.43 13.29
N LEU A 379 -4.10 17.63 12.74
CA LEU A 379 -3.76 16.40 12.04
C LEU A 379 -3.00 16.67 10.73
N GLU A 380 -3.36 17.72 9.99
CA GLU A 380 -2.65 18.14 8.78
C GLU A 380 -1.22 18.62 9.10
N GLU A 381 -1.04 19.42 10.14
CA GLU A 381 0.28 19.85 10.62
C GLU A 381 1.13 18.66 11.09
N GLU A 382 0.52 17.72 11.83
CA GLU A 382 1.18 16.48 12.25
C GLU A 382 1.55 15.59 11.06
N LEU A 383 0.69 15.51 10.03
CA LEU A 383 0.98 14.76 8.80
C LEU A 383 2.17 15.38 8.06
N ILE A 384 2.18 16.69 7.85
CA ILE A 384 3.25 17.40 7.15
C ILE A 384 4.57 17.33 7.92
N SER A 385 4.52 17.40 9.25
CA SER A 385 5.71 17.34 10.11
C SER A 385 6.34 15.94 10.11
N ASN A 386 5.53 14.89 10.13
CA ASN A 386 6.04 13.50 10.17
C ASN A 386 6.35 12.96 8.77
N TYR A 387 5.61 13.40 7.75
CA TYR A 387 5.72 12.94 6.37
C TYR A 387 5.81 14.14 5.42
N PRO A 388 6.99 14.76 5.25
CA PRO A 388 7.20 15.85 4.30
C PRO A 388 7.25 15.35 2.84
N LEU A 389 6.21 14.64 2.40
CA LEU A 389 6.16 13.89 1.15
C LEU A 389 6.51 14.73 -0.08
N GLU A 390 5.94 15.93 -0.20
CA GLU A 390 6.21 16.81 -1.36
C GLU A 390 7.70 17.17 -1.45
N LYS A 391 8.33 17.50 -0.32
CA LYS A 391 9.75 17.86 -0.27
C LYS A 391 10.65 16.65 -0.55
N GLU A 392 10.32 15.48 -0.02
CA GLU A 392 11.09 14.26 -0.29
C GLU A 392 10.96 13.80 -1.74
N MET A 393 9.78 13.94 -2.34
CA MET A 393 9.56 13.70 -3.77
C MET A 393 10.36 14.68 -4.63
N GLU A 394 10.39 15.97 -4.31
CA GLU A 394 11.20 16.96 -5.03
C GLU A 394 12.69 16.67 -4.94
N LYS A 395 13.22 16.44 -3.73
CA LYS A 395 14.62 16.04 -3.51
C LYS A 395 14.98 14.76 -4.26
N ALA A 396 14.11 13.77 -4.26
CA ALA A 396 14.35 12.52 -4.98
C ALA A 396 14.36 12.74 -6.51
N SER A 397 13.48 13.61 -7.03
CA SER A 397 13.46 13.98 -8.45
C SER A 397 14.74 14.68 -8.85
N GLU A 398 15.21 15.62 -8.03
CA GLU A 398 16.49 16.33 -8.22
C GLU A 398 17.66 15.36 -8.17
N TYR A 399 17.73 14.52 -7.13
CA TYR A 399 18.78 13.52 -6.98
C TYR A 399 18.84 12.57 -8.18
N ILE A 400 17.72 11.99 -8.59
CA ILE A 400 17.66 11.09 -9.75
C ILE A 400 18.09 11.83 -11.02
N SER A 401 17.66 13.08 -11.22
CA SER A 401 18.05 13.88 -12.38
C SER A 401 19.56 14.14 -12.40
N ASP A 402 20.17 14.47 -11.26
CA ASP A 402 21.61 14.66 -11.14
C ASP A 402 22.38 13.38 -11.45
N GLN A 403 21.92 12.24 -10.93
CA GLN A 403 22.52 10.94 -11.23
C GLN A 403 22.39 10.55 -12.70
N ILE A 404 21.23 10.83 -13.33
CA ILE A 404 21.04 10.62 -14.77
C ILE A 404 22.06 11.43 -15.55
N ASN A 405 22.21 12.73 -15.26
CA ASN A 405 23.16 13.58 -15.98
C ASN A 405 24.62 13.16 -15.74
N GLU A 406 24.98 12.73 -14.53
CA GLU A 406 26.33 12.22 -14.23
C GLU A 406 26.69 10.98 -15.07
N ILE A 407 25.72 10.07 -15.26
CA ILE A 407 25.91 8.84 -16.04
C ILE A 407 25.85 9.15 -17.53
N ALA A 408 24.85 9.93 -17.96
CA ALA A 408 24.59 10.26 -19.35
C ALA A 408 25.76 11.02 -19.99
N ASN A 409 26.45 11.91 -19.24
CA ASN A 409 27.62 12.63 -19.74
C ASN A 409 28.84 11.72 -20.04
N LYS A 410 28.81 10.44 -19.63
CA LYS A 410 29.86 9.45 -19.91
C LYS A 410 29.46 8.47 -21.02
N LEU A 411 28.26 8.61 -21.57
CA LEU A 411 27.72 7.82 -22.68
C LEU A 411 27.72 8.68 -23.95
N ASP A 412 27.75 8.05 -25.12
CA ASP A 412 27.85 8.78 -26.38
C ASP A 412 26.49 9.23 -26.93
N PHE A 413 25.89 10.22 -26.27
CA PHE A 413 24.75 10.92 -26.85
C PHE A 413 25.17 11.74 -28.08
N GLU A 414 24.29 11.83 -29.07
CA GLU A 414 24.49 12.70 -30.24
C GLU A 414 24.82 14.14 -29.84
N GLU A 415 25.72 14.80 -30.57
CA GLU A 415 26.17 16.18 -30.28
C GLU A 415 25.02 17.20 -30.21
N SER A 416 23.95 16.96 -30.98
CA SER A 416 22.73 17.77 -31.00
C SER A 416 22.05 17.90 -29.63
N TYR A 417 22.26 16.93 -28.73
CA TYR A 417 21.69 16.91 -27.39
C TYR A 417 22.65 17.44 -26.32
N LYS A 418 23.92 17.70 -26.63
CA LYS A 418 24.92 18.22 -25.68
C LYS A 418 24.80 19.76 -25.56
N PRO A 419 24.89 20.36 -24.35
CA PRO A 419 25.06 19.72 -23.05
C PRO A 419 23.78 19.05 -22.54
N LEU A 420 23.94 17.87 -21.94
CA LEU A 420 22.82 17.08 -21.44
C LEU A 420 22.24 17.73 -20.16
N ASN A 421 20.92 17.91 -20.14
CA ASN A 421 20.18 18.43 -18.99
C ASN A 421 18.85 17.68 -18.84
N PHE A 422 18.96 16.42 -18.45
CA PHE A 422 17.83 15.56 -18.16
C PHE A 422 17.20 15.93 -16.82
N LYS A 423 15.87 15.98 -16.80
CA LYS A 423 15.02 16.14 -15.62
C LYS A 423 13.99 15.03 -15.60
N PHE A 424 13.98 14.27 -14.52
CA PHE A 424 12.99 13.25 -14.29
C PHE A 424 11.90 13.77 -13.34
N ASP A 425 10.63 13.61 -13.73
CA ASP A 425 9.47 14.00 -12.92
C ASP A 425 8.88 12.75 -12.23
N LEU A 426 9.06 12.61 -10.92
CA LEU A 426 8.51 11.50 -10.13
C LEU A 426 6.97 11.51 -9.99
N LYS A 427 6.28 12.63 -10.27
CA LYS A 427 4.81 12.68 -10.25
C LYS A 427 4.22 12.15 -11.54
N LYS A 428 4.93 12.30 -12.67
CA LYS A 428 4.47 11.86 -14.00
C LYS A 428 5.19 10.62 -14.51
N PHE A 429 6.33 10.29 -13.93
CA PHE A 429 7.28 9.28 -14.42
C PHE A 429 7.73 9.56 -15.85
N GLU A 430 8.05 10.83 -16.13
CA GLU A 430 8.51 11.29 -17.45
C GLU A 430 9.94 11.81 -17.37
N LEU A 431 10.77 11.41 -18.34
CA LEU A 431 12.11 11.94 -18.55
C LEU A 431 12.07 13.00 -19.64
N LEU A 432 12.54 14.20 -19.30
CA LEU A 432 12.58 15.36 -20.19
C LEU A 432 14.01 15.86 -20.29
N THR A 433 14.46 16.26 -21.47
CA THR A 433 15.71 17.01 -21.64
C THR A 433 15.44 18.39 -22.22
N LYS A 434 16.33 19.34 -21.95
CA LYS A 434 16.23 20.71 -22.43
C LYS A 434 17.30 20.96 -23.50
N VAL A 435 16.87 21.15 -24.75
CA VAL A 435 17.75 21.42 -25.91
C VAL A 435 17.37 22.79 -26.46
N GLN A 436 18.31 23.74 -26.51
CA GLN A 436 18.07 25.09 -27.08
C GLN A 436 16.79 25.78 -26.55
N ASP A 437 16.53 25.68 -25.24
CA ASP A 437 15.32 26.14 -24.56
C ASP A 437 14.00 25.39 -24.83
N GLU A 438 14.00 24.40 -25.72
CA GLU A 438 12.87 23.50 -25.95
C GLU A 438 12.91 22.26 -25.06
N ARG A 439 11.74 21.77 -24.66
CA ARG A 439 11.60 20.53 -23.90
C ARG A 439 11.42 19.36 -24.87
N VAL A 440 12.39 18.45 -24.86
CA VAL A 440 12.39 17.25 -25.69
C VAL A 440 12.11 16.04 -24.80
N GLN A 441 11.14 15.22 -25.20
CA GLN A 441 10.84 13.93 -24.57
C GLN A 441 11.67 12.82 -25.21
N VAL A 442 11.92 11.73 -24.49
CA VAL A 442 12.68 10.57 -25.01
C VAL A 442 12.11 10.06 -26.34
N ARG A 443 10.78 10.00 -26.48
CA ARG A 443 10.10 9.59 -27.73
C ARG A 443 10.38 10.48 -28.95
N GLN A 444 10.84 11.70 -28.73
CA GLN A 444 11.19 12.67 -29.76
C GLN A 444 12.69 12.62 -30.10
N MET A 445 13.49 11.91 -29.31
CA MET A 445 14.92 11.73 -29.60
C MET A 445 15.10 10.80 -30.80
N GLY A 446 16.03 11.14 -31.68
CA GLY A 446 16.46 10.28 -32.77
C GLY A 446 17.38 9.17 -32.30
N SER A 447 17.48 8.11 -33.10
CA SER A 447 18.34 6.91 -32.93
C SER A 447 18.03 6.01 -31.72
N GLY A 448 18.20 4.70 -31.93
CA GLY A 448 18.03 3.71 -30.87
C GLY A 448 19.08 3.83 -29.76
N ALA A 449 20.29 4.29 -30.10
CA ALA A 449 21.39 4.48 -29.16
C ALA A 449 21.03 5.49 -28.06
N ASN A 450 20.43 6.63 -28.43
CA ASN A 450 19.98 7.63 -27.46
C ASN A 450 18.88 7.08 -26.55
N TRP A 451 17.96 6.24 -27.07
CA TRP A 451 16.93 5.61 -26.25
C TRP A 451 17.55 4.65 -25.24
N LEU A 452 18.45 3.77 -25.69
CA LEU A 452 19.23 2.88 -24.82
C LEU A 452 19.94 3.68 -23.71
N TYR A 453 20.61 4.78 -24.05
CA TYR A 453 21.33 5.60 -23.08
C TYR A 453 20.41 6.34 -22.11
N CYS A 454 19.23 6.77 -22.54
CA CYS A 454 18.19 7.30 -21.64
C CYS A 454 17.74 6.24 -20.64
N HIS A 455 17.41 5.04 -21.11
CA HIS A 455 17.00 3.93 -20.25
C HIS A 455 18.11 3.57 -19.26
N LEU A 456 19.32 3.33 -19.76
CA LEU A 456 20.45 2.94 -18.93
C LEU A 456 20.73 3.96 -17.82
N SER A 457 20.82 5.24 -18.18
CA SER A 457 21.09 6.32 -17.22
C SER A 457 19.98 6.42 -16.17
N LEU A 458 18.71 6.27 -16.58
CA LEU A 458 17.55 6.30 -15.69
C LEU A 458 17.55 5.13 -14.70
N PHE A 459 17.70 3.90 -15.18
CA PHE A 459 17.61 2.72 -14.32
C PHE A 459 18.84 2.55 -13.42
N MET A 460 20.03 2.95 -13.88
CA MET A 460 21.19 3.04 -13.01
C MET A 460 21.02 4.14 -11.96
N ALA A 461 20.45 5.30 -12.30
CA ALA A 461 20.13 6.35 -11.32
C ALA A 461 19.15 5.85 -10.24
N PHE A 462 18.08 5.14 -10.61
CA PHE A 462 17.18 4.49 -9.65
C PHE A 462 17.90 3.46 -8.79
N THR A 463 18.75 2.62 -9.39
CA THR A 463 19.51 1.59 -8.68
C THR A 463 20.42 2.21 -7.63
N ARG A 464 21.10 3.32 -7.96
CA ARG A 464 21.90 4.09 -7.00
C ARG A 464 21.05 4.76 -5.93
N PHE A 465 19.90 5.33 -6.31
CA PHE A 465 18.93 5.90 -5.36
C PHE A 465 18.49 4.87 -4.32
N PHE A 466 18.10 3.67 -4.74
CA PHE A 466 17.73 2.59 -3.81
C PHE A 466 18.92 2.09 -2.98
N SER A 467 20.13 2.08 -3.56
CA SER A 467 21.35 1.78 -2.80
C SER A 467 21.63 2.80 -1.70
N TYR A 468 21.42 4.09 -1.99
CA TYR A 468 21.58 5.17 -1.03
C TYR A 468 20.51 5.12 0.07
N HIS A 469 19.28 4.78 -0.30
CA HIS A 469 18.14 4.64 0.61
C HIS A 469 17.90 3.22 1.12
N ILE A 470 18.89 2.32 1.09
CA ILE A 470 18.71 0.88 1.35
C ILE A 470 18.04 0.53 2.69
N LYS A 471 18.13 1.43 3.68
CA LYS A 471 17.50 1.25 5.00
C LYS A 471 15.99 1.57 5.01
N SER A 472 15.52 2.42 4.11
CA SER A 472 14.13 2.88 4.04
C SER A 472 13.41 2.36 2.79
N ALA A 473 14.10 2.29 1.66
CA ALA A 473 13.55 1.79 0.40
C ALA A 473 13.34 0.27 0.47
N LEU A 474 12.24 -0.18 -0.14
CA LEU A 474 11.84 -1.59 -0.16
C LEU A 474 12.41 -2.33 -1.38
N ILE A 475 12.80 -1.58 -2.43
CA ILE A 475 13.32 -2.13 -3.68
C ILE A 475 14.80 -2.48 -3.50
N PRO A 476 15.20 -3.76 -3.71
CA PRO A 476 16.61 -4.12 -3.69
C PRO A 476 17.32 -3.49 -4.90
N PRO A 477 18.60 -3.07 -4.75
CA PRO A 477 19.36 -2.44 -5.82
C PRO A 477 19.87 -3.48 -6.83
N ILE A 478 18.93 -4.14 -7.50
CA ILE A 478 19.16 -5.15 -8.52
C ILE A 478 18.56 -4.65 -9.83
N LEU A 479 19.36 -4.69 -10.90
CA LEU A 479 18.94 -4.31 -12.25
C LEU A 479 19.22 -5.44 -13.23
N PHE A 480 18.20 -5.85 -13.97
CA PHE A 480 18.26 -6.86 -15.02
C PHE A 480 18.12 -6.18 -16.38
N LEU A 481 19.13 -6.33 -17.23
CA LEU A 481 19.15 -5.81 -18.61
C LEU A 481 19.18 -6.98 -19.59
N ASP A 482 18.22 -7.04 -20.49
CA ASP A 482 18.12 -8.09 -21.49
C ASP A 482 18.57 -7.60 -22.87
N GLN A 483 19.73 -8.10 -23.31
CA GLN A 483 20.36 -7.84 -24.60
C GLN A 483 20.42 -6.35 -24.98
N PRO A 484 20.97 -5.48 -24.09
CA PRO A 484 20.98 -4.04 -24.33
C PRO A 484 21.77 -3.63 -25.58
N SER A 485 22.77 -4.41 -26.02
CA SER A 485 23.59 -4.06 -27.18
C SER A 485 22.92 -4.29 -28.54
N GLN A 486 21.75 -4.93 -28.59
CA GLN A 486 21.07 -5.25 -29.84
C GLN A 486 20.80 -4.01 -30.71
N VAL A 487 20.66 -2.85 -30.09
CA VAL A 487 20.46 -1.56 -30.78
C VAL A 487 21.59 -1.28 -31.79
N TYR A 488 22.82 -1.70 -31.49
CA TYR A 488 23.99 -1.58 -32.36
C TYR A 488 24.09 -2.70 -33.39
N PHE A 489 23.49 -3.86 -33.10
CA PHE A 489 23.50 -5.03 -33.97
C PHE A 489 22.08 -5.50 -34.30
N PRO A 490 21.27 -4.69 -35.02
CA PRO A 490 19.93 -5.10 -35.44
C PRO A 490 20.08 -6.28 -36.42
N SER A 491 19.50 -7.42 -36.04
CA SER A 491 19.65 -8.72 -36.69
C SER A 491 19.61 -8.62 -38.23
N SER A 492 20.76 -8.82 -38.87
CA SER A 492 20.81 -9.42 -40.21
C SER A 492 21.39 -10.81 -40.02
N ASP A 493 20.49 -11.79 -40.10
CA ASP A 493 20.74 -13.22 -40.13
C ASP A 493 21.38 -13.87 -38.88
N GLU A 494 20.62 -14.81 -38.33
CA GLU A 494 21.07 -15.85 -37.42
C GLU A 494 22.40 -16.44 -37.93
N LYS A 495 23.42 -16.51 -37.05
CA LYS A 495 24.76 -17.13 -37.26
C LYS A 495 25.93 -16.21 -37.64
N SER A 496 25.97 -14.96 -37.20
CA SER A 496 27.29 -14.37 -36.88
C SER A 496 27.56 -14.59 -35.39
N ASN A 497 28.29 -15.66 -35.09
CA ASN A 497 28.92 -15.76 -33.79
C ASN A 497 29.73 -14.48 -33.56
N PHE A 498 29.60 -13.87 -32.39
CA PHE A 498 30.55 -12.89 -31.85
C PHE A 498 31.92 -13.52 -31.57
N GLU A 499 32.25 -14.63 -32.23
CA GLU A 499 33.55 -15.30 -32.17
C GLU A 499 34.52 -14.48 -32.99
N GLY A 500 35.30 -13.66 -32.29
CA GLY A 500 36.67 -13.37 -32.69
C GLY A 500 36.82 -12.50 -33.94
N ILE A 501 37.60 -11.45 -33.75
CA ILE A 501 38.40 -10.85 -34.80
C ILE A 501 39.30 -11.97 -35.37
N GLN A 502 38.83 -12.70 -36.38
CA GLN A 502 39.69 -13.40 -37.32
C GLN A 502 39.23 -12.99 -38.71
N GLU A 503 40.13 -12.27 -39.37
CA GLU A 503 40.08 -11.86 -40.77
C GLU A 503 39.87 -13.11 -41.65
N GLU A 504 38.62 -13.42 -41.99
CA GLU A 504 38.36 -14.16 -43.22
C GLU A 504 37.93 -13.16 -44.29
N GLU A 505 38.94 -12.68 -45.03
CA GLU A 505 38.79 -11.94 -46.27
C GLU A 505 37.94 -12.76 -47.24
N ASN A 506 36.68 -12.36 -47.44
CA ASN A 506 35.85 -12.88 -48.51
C ASN A 506 35.98 -11.92 -49.71
N PRO A 507 36.72 -12.28 -50.79
CA PRO A 507 37.28 -11.30 -51.71
C PRO A 507 36.31 -10.81 -52.81
N ASN A 508 34.99 -10.76 -52.56
CA ASN A 508 34.01 -10.42 -53.59
C ASN A 508 32.87 -9.48 -53.14
N THR A 509 33.18 -8.49 -52.30
CA THR A 509 32.25 -7.38 -52.04
C THR A 509 32.88 -6.04 -52.42
N LYS A 510 32.13 -5.24 -53.18
CA LYS A 510 32.56 -3.95 -53.76
C LYS A 510 33.22 -3.03 -52.70
N VAL A 511 34.44 -2.60 -53.01
CA VAL A 511 35.45 -2.03 -52.11
C VAL A 511 35.05 -0.71 -51.41
N GLN A 512 34.03 0.03 -51.88
CA GLN A 512 33.62 1.30 -51.25
C GLN A 512 32.53 1.15 -50.18
N ASP A 513 31.70 0.10 -50.23
CA ASP A 513 30.67 -0.15 -49.21
C ASP A 513 31.21 -0.98 -48.02
N SER A 514 32.35 -1.65 -48.19
CA SER A 514 33.00 -2.49 -47.18
C SER A 514 33.70 -1.67 -46.10
N GLU A 515 34.49 -0.65 -46.46
CA GLU A 515 35.23 0.18 -45.49
C GLU A 515 34.28 0.97 -44.58
N VAL A 516 33.20 1.53 -45.13
CA VAL A 516 32.20 2.29 -44.35
C VAL A 516 31.44 1.37 -43.38
N LYS A 517 31.13 0.13 -43.80
CA LYS A 517 30.50 -0.86 -42.92
C LYS A 517 31.45 -1.37 -41.84
N GLU A 518 32.73 -1.54 -42.16
CA GLU A 518 33.74 -1.98 -41.22
C GLU A 518 34.03 -0.92 -40.17
N ASN A 519 34.12 0.35 -40.56
CA ASN A 519 34.26 1.48 -39.64
C ASN A 519 33.05 1.61 -38.71
N ARG A 520 31.82 1.53 -39.25
CA ARG A 520 30.61 1.54 -38.41
C ARG A 520 30.57 0.40 -37.40
N ARG A 521 30.97 -0.82 -37.79
CA ARG A 521 31.04 -1.96 -36.86
C ARG A 521 32.09 -1.77 -35.76
N LYS A 522 33.19 -1.08 -36.05
CA LYS A 522 34.22 -0.73 -35.06
C LYS A 522 33.69 0.32 -34.09
N ASP A 523 33.01 1.35 -34.59
CA ASP A 523 32.35 2.38 -33.78
C ASP A 523 31.28 1.75 -32.85
N ASP A 524 30.41 0.89 -33.41
CA ASP A 524 29.38 0.15 -32.68
C ASP A 524 29.98 -0.75 -31.57
N LEU A 525 31.10 -1.43 -31.84
CA LEU A 525 31.82 -2.23 -30.86
C LEU A 525 32.41 -1.36 -29.74
N GLU A 526 32.95 -0.19 -30.08
CA GLU A 526 33.51 0.75 -29.11
C GLU A 526 32.44 1.31 -28.17
N GLU A 527 31.24 1.59 -28.69
CA GLU A 527 30.08 1.98 -27.88
C GLU A 527 29.66 0.88 -26.91
N VAL A 528 29.63 -0.38 -27.35
CA VAL A 528 29.33 -1.52 -26.47
C VAL A 528 30.41 -1.70 -25.40
N LYS A 529 31.70 -1.52 -25.74
CA LYS A 529 32.79 -1.52 -24.76
C LYS A 529 32.62 -0.37 -23.75
N ASN A 530 32.31 0.83 -24.20
CA ASN A 530 32.09 1.98 -23.32
C ASN A 530 30.92 1.72 -22.36
N PHE A 531 29.81 1.21 -22.89
CA PHE A 531 28.63 0.80 -22.11
C PHE A 531 29.00 -0.12 -20.94
N PHE A 532 29.69 -1.24 -21.20
CA PHE A 532 30.09 -2.18 -20.14
C PHE A 532 31.09 -1.55 -19.16
N ASN A 533 32.03 -0.73 -19.64
CA ASN A 533 32.95 0.01 -18.78
C ASN A 533 32.19 0.94 -17.81
N GLN A 534 31.19 1.69 -18.30
CA GLN A 534 30.41 2.59 -17.46
C GLN A 534 29.60 1.84 -16.39
N ILE A 535 29.07 0.65 -16.69
CA ILE A 535 28.38 -0.19 -15.70
C ILE A 535 29.33 -0.62 -14.58
N VAL A 536 30.53 -1.10 -14.92
CA VAL A 536 31.53 -1.51 -13.92
C VAL A 536 31.99 -0.33 -13.07
N ILE A 537 32.26 0.81 -13.70
CA ILE A 537 32.64 2.04 -13.01
C ILE A 537 31.51 2.50 -12.09
N PHE A 538 30.26 2.44 -12.56
CA PHE A 538 29.08 2.78 -11.77
C PHE A 538 28.94 1.92 -10.52
N ASN A 539 29.08 0.59 -10.62
CA ASN A 539 28.98 -0.30 -9.45
C ASN A 539 30.05 0.04 -8.40
N LYS A 540 31.31 0.17 -8.84
CA LYS A 540 32.44 0.55 -7.97
C LYS A 540 32.22 1.91 -7.31
N ASN A 541 31.72 2.88 -8.04
CA ASN A 541 31.45 4.23 -7.52
C ASN A 541 30.26 4.24 -6.56
N THR A 542 29.20 3.50 -6.88
CA THR A 542 28.03 3.37 -6.01
C THR A 542 28.43 2.71 -4.69
N LEU A 543 29.19 1.61 -4.71
CA LEU A 543 29.72 0.99 -3.49
C LEU A 543 30.52 1.98 -2.62
N LYS A 544 31.39 2.80 -3.24
CA LYS A 544 32.15 3.82 -2.50
C LYS A 544 31.26 4.91 -1.89
N PHE A 545 30.19 5.30 -2.58
CA PHE A 545 29.32 6.39 -2.16
C PHE A 545 28.27 5.96 -1.12
N THR A 546 27.65 4.79 -1.31
CA THR A 546 26.53 4.31 -0.50
C THR A 546 26.95 3.27 0.54
N GLY A 547 28.10 2.61 0.35
CA GLY A 547 28.51 1.44 1.12
C GLY A 547 27.87 0.12 0.65
N TYR A 548 27.05 0.15 -0.41
CA TYR A 548 26.36 -1.01 -0.95
C TYR A 548 26.61 -1.13 -2.44
N GLU A 549 27.12 -2.30 -2.87
CA GLU A 549 27.32 -2.59 -4.28
C GLU A 549 26.00 -3.07 -4.90
N PRO A 550 25.49 -2.39 -5.93
CA PRO A 550 24.30 -2.84 -6.64
C PRO A 550 24.62 -4.06 -7.52
N GLN A 551 23.64 -4.93 -7.72
CA GLN A 551 23.77 -6.10 -8.59
C GLN A 551 23.17 -5.79 -9.96
N ILE A 552 23.99 -5.81 -11.01
CA ILE A 552 23.51 -5.64 -12.39
C ILE A 552 23.71 -6.96 -13.12
N ILE A 553 22.62 -7.54 -13.62
CA ILE A 553 22.57 -8.80 -14.35
C ILE A 553 22.26 -8.47 -15.81
N ILE A 554 23.10 -8.95 -16.72
CA ILE A 554 23.00 -8.66 -18.14
C ILE A 554 22.99 -9.98 -18.90
N THR A 555 21.98 -10.21 -19.72
CA THR A 555 21.97 -11.26 -20.74
C THR A 555 22.43 -10.64 -22.05
N GLU A 556 23.44 -11.22 -22.71
CA GLU A 556 24.06 -10.59 -23.88
C GLU A 556 24.70 -11.63 -24.80
N HIS A 557 24.79 -11.30 -26.10
CA HIS A 557 25.51 -12.06 -27.12
C HIS A 557 26.96 -11.57 -27.33
N ALA A 558 27.22 -10.28 -27.06
CA ALA A 558 28.56 -9.71 -27.03
C ALA A 558 29.45 -10.49 -26.05
N ASP A 559 30.60 -10.95 -26.54
CA ASP A 559 31.54 -11.81 -25.81
C ASP A 559 32.97 -11.35 -26.05
N HIS A 560 33.90 -11.77 -25.19
CA HIS A 560 35.34 -11.51 -25.31
C HIS A 560 35.69 -10.01 -25.49
N LEU A 561 34.94 -9.12 -24.84
CA LEU A 561 35.18 -7.68 -24.93
C LEU A 561 36.44 -7.27 -24.17
N GLU A 562 37.28 -6.47 -24.79
CA GLU A 562 38.39 -5.80 -24.11
C GLU A 562 37.88 -4.56 -23.38
N LEU A 563 37.75 -4.66 -22.05
CA LEU A 563 37.29 -3.58 -21.19
C LEU A 563 38.45 -2.90 -20.46
N ASN A 564 38.38 -1.58 -20.32
CA ASN A 564 39.38 -0.79 -19.59
C ASN A 564 39.21 -0.92 -18.07
N ALA A 565 38.00 -1.17 -17.59
CA ALA A 565 37.67 -1.15 -16.16
C ALA A 565 37.94 -2.48 -15.42
N CYS A 566 37.95 -3.61 -16.13
CA CYS A 566 38.20 -4.96 -15.60
C CYS A 566 38.33 -5.98 -16.74
N ASN A 567 38.70 -7.23 -16.43
CA ASN A 567 38.65 -8.32 -17.40
C ASN A 567 37.18 -8.75 -17.63
N PHE A 568 36.69 -8.70 -18.88
CA PHE A 568 35.32 -9.12 -19.21
C PHE A 568 35.02 -10.56 -18.81
N GLU A 569 35.98 -11.48 -18.96
CA GLU A 569 35.81 -12.89 -18.58
C GLU A 569 35.52 -13.08 -17.09
N SER A 570 35.96 -12.16 -16.24
CA SER A 570 35.65 -12.19 -14.81
C SER A 570 34.20 -11.83 -14.48
N LEU A 571 33.51 -11.16 -15.42
CA LEU A 571 32.10 -10.80 -15.32
C LEU A 571 31.18 -11.91 -15.87
N VAL A 572 31.68 -12.75 -16.79
CA VAL A 572 30.91 -13.81 -17.44
C VAL A 572 30.66 -14.95 -16.45
N ARG A 573 29.38 -15.22 -16.16
CA ARG A 573 28.96 -16.32 -15.27
C ARG A 573 28.64 -17.61 -16.01
N ALA A 574 28.06 -17.51 -17.21
CA ALA A 574 27.70 -18.66 -18.02
C ALA A 574 27.63 -18.27 -19.50
N ARG A 575 27.86 -19.24 -20.39
CA ARG A 575 27.70 -19.11 -21.84
C ARG A 575 26.73 -20.17 -22.33
N TRP A 576 25.54 -19.75 -22.75
CA TRP A 576 24.52 -20.66 -23.27
C TRP A 576 24.59 -20.67 -24.80
N ARG A 577 25.46 -21.53 -25.34
CA ARG A 577 25.68 -21.66 -26.81
C ARG A 577 24.93 -22.85 -27.42
N GLU A 578 24.49 -23.81 -26.60
CA GLU A 578 23.76 -24.99 -27.08
C GLU A 578 22.23 -24.81 -27.01
N PRO A 579 21.46 -25.41 -27.92
CA PRO A 579 20.00 -25.40 -27.86
C PRO A 579 19.46 -25.98 -26.54
N GLY A 580 18.50 -25.27 -25.93
CA GLY A 580 17.87 -25.68 -24.67
C GLY A 580 18.62 -25.23 -23.41
N LEU A 581 19.83 -24.68 -23.53
CA LEU A 581 20.51 -23.95 -22.45
C LEU A 581 20.01 -22.51 -22.38
N GLY A 582 19.88 -21.99 -21.17
CA GLY A 582 19.55 -20.59 -20.93
C GLY A 582 19.60 -20.24 -19.46
N LEU A 583 19.40 -18.95 -19.15
CA LEU A 583 19.25 -18.49 -17.76
C LEU A 583 18.12 -19.23 -17.02
N VAL A 584 17.10 -19.65 -17.77
CA VAL A 584 16.07 -20.60 -17.33
C VAL A 584 16.22 -21.86 -18.18
N ASP A 585 16.72 -22.94 -17.60
CA ASP A 585 16.83 -24.24 -18.31
C ASP A 585 15.42 -24.83 -18.48
N LEU A 586 14.94 -24.85 -19.71
CA LEU A 586 13.60 -25.35 -20.05
C LEU A 586 13.55 -26.89 -20.07
N ARG A 587 14.71 -27.57 -20.14
CA ARG A 587 14.79 -29.05 -20.14
C ARG A 587 14.53 -29.63 -18.74
N ALA A 588 14.82 -28.86 -17.68
CA ALA A 588 14.60 -29.28 -16.30
C ALA A 588 13.12 -29.49 -15.91
N ASN A 589 12.16 -28.99 -16.72
CA ASN A 589 10.74 -29.25 -16.48
C ASN A 589 10.28 -30.65 -16.90
N GLU A 590 11.07 -31.39 -17.69
CA GLU A 590 10.72 -32.75 -18.14
C GLU A 590 11.19 -33.85 -17.16
N ASP A 591 12.21 -33.59 -16.34
CA ASP A 591 12.89 -34.64 -15.56
C ASP A 591 12.60 -34.68 -14.05
N VAL A 592 11.81 -33.75 -13.48
CA VAL A 592 11.51 -33.75 -12.03
C VAL A 592 10.18 -34.45 -11.74
N VAL A 593 10.12 -35.76 -11.99
CA VAL A 593 9.17 -36.66 -11.33
C VAL A 593 9.85 -37.17 -10.06
N LEU A 594 9.67 -36.45 -8.95
CA LEU A 594 9.95 -37.00 -7.62
C LEU A 594 8.93 -38.13 -7.37
N ASN A 595 9.33 -39.38 -7.63
CA ASN A 595 8.56 -40.57 -7.26
C ASN A 595 8.26 -40.55 -5.76
N PRO A 596 6.98 -40.42 -5.34
CA PRO A 596 6.61 -40.75 -3.97
C PRO A 596 6.41 -42.26 -3.92
N THR A 597 7.37 -43.00 -3.34
CA THR A 597 7.12 -44.41 -3.01
C THR A 597 6.10 -44.51 -1.87
N GLY A 598 5.03 -45.29 -2.05
CA GLY A 598 4.31 -45.92 -0.95
C GLY A 598 2.78 -45.89 -1.01
N ASP A 599 2.22 -47.03 -1.44
CA ASP A 599 0.91 -47.62 -1.12
C ASP A 599 -0.41 -46.95 -1.52
N GLY A 600 -1.18 -47.71 -2.31
CA GLY A 600 -2.62 -47.51 -2.49
C GLY A 600 -3.19 -48.22 -3.71
N ASN A 601 -3.31 -49.56 -3.66
CA ASN A 601 -4.14 -50.33 -4.58
C ASN A 601 -5.55 -49.71 -4.68
N VAL A 602 -5.94 -49.21 -5.86
CA VAL A 602 -7.34 -49.01 -6.22
C VAL A 602 -7.56 -49.50 -7.64
N GLU A 603 -8.44 -50.48 -7.75
CA GLU A 603 -8.86 -51.21 -8.93
C GLU A 603 -9.33 -50.29 -10.07
N SER A 604 -8.84 -50.58 -11.27
CA SER A 604 -9.34 -50.04 -12.53
C SER A 604 -10.77 -50.52 -12.81
N LYS A 605 -11.75 -49.61 -12.70
CA LYS A 605 -13.08 -49.81 -13.30
C LYS A 605 -13.13 -49.13 -14.68
N ASN A 606 -13.26 -49.98 -15.69
CA ASN A 606 -13.59 -49.66 -17.07
C ASN A 606 -14.87 -48.80 -17.16
N ILE A 607 -14.81 -47.71 -17.92
CA ILE A 607 -16.00 -47.04 -18.48
C ILE A 607 -15.74 -46.93 -20.00
N PRO A 608 -16.64 -47.46 -20.86
CA PRO A 608 -16.40 -47.51 -22.29
C PRO A 608 -16.64 -46.17 -22.97
N GLU A 609 -15.85 -45.93 -24.02
CA GLU A 609 -16.03 -44.87 -25.00
C GLU A 609 -17.44 -44.92 -25.63
N ASN A 610 -18.05 -43.75 -25.80
CA ASN A 610 -19.21 -43.59 -26.66
C ASN A 610 -18.91 -42.46 -27.67
N PRO A 611 -19.01 -42.71 -28.99
CA PRO A 611 -18.61 -41.75 -30.01
C PRO A 611 -19.74 -40.77 -30.34
N SER A 612 -19.35 -39.55 -30.71
CA SER A 612 -20.02 -38.61 -31.63
C SER A 612 -21.53 -38.39 -31.53
N GLU A 613 -21.97 -37.15 -31.27
CA GLU A 613 -22.67 -36.31 -32.25
C GLU A 613 -23.19 -35.00 -31.60
N LYS A 614 -22.94 -33.88 -32.32
CA LYS A 614 -23.47 -32.51 -32.21
C LYS A 614 -22.96 -31.57 -31.12
#